data_AF-A0A3G8YCI8-F1
#
_entry.id   AF-A0A3G8YCI8-F1
#
_cell.length_a   1.000
_cell.length_b   1.000
_cell.length_c   1.000
_cell.angle_alpha   90.00
_cell.angle_beta   90.00
_cell.angle_gamma   90.00
#
_symmetry.space_group_name_H-M   'P 1'
#
loop_
_entity.id
_entity.type
_entity.pdbx_description
1 polymer ?
#
loop_
_entity_poly.entity_id
_entity_poly.type
_entity_poly.pdbx_seq_one_letter_code
_entity_poly.pdbx_strand_id
1 'polypeptide(L)'
;MNGFNEAFEIVIGHEGGLSLDPRDRGNWSDGSYGQKGGILKGTKYGVAAHAYPTLDIRNLTLEDARAIYKQNYCDRAACDHLPAPLALVVFDTATNSGVSRALGFLAQTKDWGRYLDLRLQFLQSLSSWKTFGRGWTRRVDTLRTQAQQWQNAAAKPTSPPIDVSFPLTTPPITVQQDHRVMLSERGAPFQDVSGSKVTIQNSKAVVINATREDTWIRVD
;
A
#
# COMPACT_ATOMS: atom_id res chain seq x y z
N MET A 1 -3.14 -7.02 4.82
CA MET A 1 -2.19 -6.11 4.13
C MET A 1 -2.78 -4.70 4.19
N ASN A 2 -2.00 -3.73 4.67
CA ASN A 2 -2.44 -2.34 4.72
C ASN A 2 -2.02 -1.68 3.38
N GLY A 3 -2.95 -1.64 2.42
CA GLY A 3 -2.64 -1.41 1.00
C GLY A 3 -1.90 -0.10 0.69
N PHE A 4 -2.02 0.91 1.56
CA PHE A 4 -1.31 2.18 1.40
C PHE A 4 0.20 2.07 1.58
N ASN A 5 0.70 1.33 2.58
CA ASN A 5 2.14 1.28 2.86
C ASN A 5 2.91 0.67 1.68
N GLU A 6 2.42 -0.46 1.16
CA GLU A 6 2.99 -1.12 0.00
C GLU A 6 2.87 -0.24 -1.25
N ALA A 7 1.76 0.49 -1.40
CA ALA A 7 1.57 1.41 -2.53
C ALA A 7 2.52 2.62 -2.45
N PHE A 8 2.76 3.14 -1.25
CA PHE A 8 3.67 4.25 -1.01
C PHE A 8 5.09 3.91 -1.47
N GLU A 9 5.62 2.76 -1.06
CA GLU A 9 6.98 2.33 -1.44
C GLU A 9 7.12 2.18 -2.97
N ILE A 10 6.06 1.75 -3.66
CA ILE A 10 6.06 1.57 -5.12
C ILE A 10 5.94 2.89 -5.88
N VAL A 11 5.10 3.80 -5.38
CA VAL A 11 4.76 5.05 -6.06
C VAL A 11 5.82 6.13 -5.84
N ILE A 12 6.38 6.21 -4.62
CA ILE A 12 7.35 7.25 -4.25
C ILE A 12 8.79 6.74 -4.40
N GLY A 13 9.03 5.44 -4.17
CA GLY A 13 10.35 4.83 -4.25
C GLY A 13 11.26 5.22 -3.07
N HIS A 14 12.31 4.43 -2.86
CA HIS A 14 13.27 4.66 -1.76
C HIS A 14 14.31 5.75 -2.06
N GLU A 15 14.48 6.14 -3.33
CA GLU A 15 15.48 7.14 -3.74
C GLU A 15 14.87 8.54 -3.77
N GLY A 16 14.78 9.16 -2.59
CA GLY A 16 14.20 10.50 -2.39
C GLY A 16 15.14 11.45 -1.65
N GLY A 17 16.44 11.41 -1.97
CA GLY A 17 17.45 12.30 -1.37
C GLY A 17 17.11 13.78 -1.50
N LEU A 18 17.75 14.61 -0.67
CA LEU A 18 17.54 16.05 -0.70
C LEU A 18 18.13 16.66 -1.98
N SER A 19 17.29 17.28 -2.80
CA SER A 19 17.70 18.18 -3.88
C SER A 19 17.74 19.62 -3.38
N LEU A 20 18.82 20.33 -3.69
CA LEU A 20 18.99 21.77 -3.42
C LEU A 20 19.37 22.54 -4.69
N ASP A 21 19.07 22.02 -5.88
CA ASP A 21 19.33 22.76 -7.12
C ASP A 21 18.54 24.09 -7.09
N PRO A 22 19.21 25.26 -7.06
CA PRO A 22 18.51 26.52 -7.00
C PRO A 22 17.71 26.80 -8.28
N ARG A 23 18.00 26.13 -9.40
CA ARG A 23 17.28 26.24 -10.68
C ARG A 23 15.92 25.56 -10.67
N ASP A 24 15.71 24.66 -9.72
CA ASP A 24 14.42 24.05 -9.50
C ASP A 24 13.56 24.96 -8.61
N ARG A 25 12.47 25.48 -9.18
CA ARG A 25 11.49 26.30 -8.46
C ARG A 25 10.88 25.55 -7.28
N GLY A 26 10.79 24.22 -7.35
CA GLY A 26 10.25 23.39 -6.28
C GLY A 26 11.03 23.51 -4.97
N ASN A 27 12.33 23.81 -5.06
CA ASN A 27 13.24 23.90 -3.92
C ASN A 27 13.12 25.22 -3.13
N TRP A 28 12.39 26.22 -3.63
CA TRP A 28 12.20 27.52 -2.99
C TRP A 28 10.89 27.54 -2.20
N SER A 29 10.89 28.08 -0.98
CA SER A 29 9.71 28.10 -0.10
C SER A 29 8.50 28.85 -0.66
N ASP A 30 8.70 29.76 -1.61
CA ASP A 30 7.66 30.55 -2.27
C ASP A 30 7.50 30.20 -3.76
N GLY A 31 8.26 29.23 -4.27
CA GLY A 31 8.28 28.85 -5.69
C GLY A 31 8.88 29.89 -6.63
N SER A 32 9.51 30.95 -6.11
CA SER A 32 10.15 32.00 -6.91
C SER A 32 11.63 31.65 -7.13
N TYR A 33 12.03 31.49 -8.38
CA TYR A 33 13.42 31.23 -8.75
C TYR A 33 14.30 32.46 -8.42
N GLY A 34 14.86 32.53 -7.21
CA GLY A 34 15.80 33.57 -6.79
C GLY A 34 15.30 35.01 -6.86
N GLN A 35 13.99 35.23 -7.08
CA GLN A 35 13.40 36.56 -7.22
C GLN A 35 12.34 36.76 -6.13
N LYS A 36 12.73 37.49 -5.08
CA LYS A 36 11.94 37.96 -3.93
C LYS A 36 11.73 36.97 -2.78
N GLY A 37 12.72 36.87 -1.88
CA GLY A 37 12.49 36.52 -0.47
C GLY A 37 12.25 35.05 -0.13
N GLY A 38 12.12 34.16 -1.12
CA GLY A 38 12.07 32.71 -0.90
C GLY A 38 13.34 32.15 -0.26
N ILE A 39 13.19 31.13 0.60
CA ILE A 39 14.29 30.40 1.21
C ILE A 39 14.49 29.10 0.43
N LEU A 40 15.72 28.83 -0.01
CA LEU A 40 16.07 27.56 -0.65
C LEU A 40 16.08 26.45 0.43
N LYS A 41 14.99 25.68 0.50
CA LYS A 41 14.81 24.57 1.46
C LYS A 41 14.98 23.20 0.82
N GLY A 42 14.77 23.11 -0.49
CA GLY A 42 14.95 21.87 -1.26
C GLY A 42 13.67 21.05 -1.48
N THR A 43 13.86 19.86 -2.01
CA THR A 43 12.83 18.84 -2.20
C THR A 43 13.40 17.51 -1.71
N LYS A 44 12.65 16.78 -0.89
CA LYS A 44 13.06 15.46 -0.36
C LYS A 44 11.87 14.52 -0.37
N TYR A 45 12.04 13.28 -0.82
CA TYR A 45 10.97 12.29 -1.02
C TYR A 45 9.78 12.81 -1.87
N GLY A 46 10.03 13.73 -2.81
CA GLY A 46 8.98 14.38 -3.60
C GLY A 46 8.22 15.50 -2.89
N VAL A 47 8.52 15.77 -1.61
CA VAL A 47 7.97 16.88 -0.83
C VAL A 47 8.79 18.13 -1.09
N ALA A 48 8.21 19.07 -1.84
CA ALA A 48 8.88 20.28 -2.31
C ALA A 48 8.60 21.49 -1.40
N ALA A 49 9.61 22.32 -1.16
CA ALA A 49 9.54 23.49 -0.30
C ALA A 49 8.38 24.45 -0.62
N HIS A 50 8.13 24.71 -1.90
CA HIS A 50 7.06 25.62 -2.32
C HIS A 50 5.66 25.14 -1.91
N ALA A 51 5.45 23.82 -1.84
CA ALA A 51 4.19 23.22 -1.42
C ALA A 51 4.05 23.18 0.11
N TYR A 52 5.17 23.20 0.84
CA TYR A 52 5.23 23.20 2.30
C TYR A 52 6.18 24.29 2.82
N PRO A 53 5.83 25.58 2.69
CA PRO A 53 6.75 26.68 2.94
C PRO A 53 7.30 26.74 4.36
N THR A 54 6.59 26.18 5.33
CA THR A 54 6.96 26.18 6.76
C THR A 54 7.70 24.91 7.18
N LEU A 55 7.68 23.85 6.37
CA LEU A 55 8.27 22.56 6.72
C LEU A 55 9.82 22.60 6.65
N ASP A 56 10.47 21.81 7.49
CA ASP A 56 11.91 21.54 7.41
C ASP A 56 12.17 20.37 6.45
N ILE A 57 12.40 20.70 5.18
CA ILE A 57 12.59 19.71 4.12
C ILE A 57 13.90 18.93 4.29
N ARG A 58 14.94 19.56 4.87
CA ARG A 58 16.26 18.93 5.02
C ARG A 58 16.17 17.72 5.96
N ASN A 59 15.50 17.90 7.09
CA ASN A 59 15.37 16.90 8.14
C ASN A 59 14.14 15.99 8.01
N LEU A 60 13.37 16.10 6.93
CA LEU A 60 12.22 15.24 6.67
C LEU A 60 12.64 13.76 6.67
N THR A 61 11.95 12.93 7.44
CA THR A 61 12.12 11.47 7.41
C THR A 61 11.22 10.83 6.35
N LEU A 62 11.48 9.57 6.00
CA LEU A 62 10.59 8.82 5.11
C LEU A 62 9.20 8.63 5.73
N GLU A 63 9.13 8.52 7.07
CA GLU A 63 7.86 8.43 7.80
C GLU A 63 7.06 9.73 7.72
N ASP A 64 7.73 10.89 7.87
CA ASP A 64 7.07 12.19 7.73
C ASP A 64 6.51 12.36 6.31
N ALA A 65 7.31 11.99 5.30
CA ALA A 65 6.85 11.98 3.92
C ALA A 65 5.64 11.06 3.75
N ARG A 66 5.69 9.83 4.30
CA ARG A 66 4.57 8.89 4.25
C ARG A 66 3.30 9.46 4.86
N ALA A 67 3.39 10.11 6.02
CA ALA A 67 2.26 10.78 6.67
C ALA A 67 1.67 11.90 5.80
N ILE A 68 2.53 12.73 5.19
CA ILE A 68 2.11 13.77 4.24
C ILE A 68 1.37 13.16 3.05
N TYR A 69 1.91 12.11 2.44
CA TYR A 69 1.28 11.44 1.31
C TYR A 69 -0.03 10.76 1.68
N LYS A 70 -0.10 10.19 2.89
CA LYS A 70 -1.32 9.60 3.42
C LYS A 70 -2.41 10.66 3.51
N GLN A 71 -2.15 11.74 4.24
CA GLN A 71 -3.13 12.79 4.50
C GLN A 71 -3.54 13.52 3.21
N ASN A 72 -2.58 13.89 2.36
CA ASN A 72 -2.85 14.81 1.25
C ASN A 72 -3.34 14.12 -0.02
N TYR A 73 -3.15 12.81 -0.14
CA TYR A 73 -3.53 12.05 -1.33
C TYR A 73 -4.32 10.79 -1.01
N CYS A 74 -3.78 9.88 -0.20
CA CYS A 74 -4.41 8.58 0.09
C CYS A 74 -5.79 8.74 0.74
N ASP A 75 -5.86 9.46 1.87
CA ASP A 75 -7.09 9.64 2.65
C ASP A 75 -8.14 10.41 1.86
N ARG A 76 -7.70 11.47 1.18
CA ARG A 76 -8.59 12.29 0.34
C ARG A 76 -9.10 11.55 -0.90
N ALA A 77 -8.37 10.56 -1.39
CA ALA A 77 -8.80 9.67 -2.46
C ALA A 77 -9.46 8.37 -1.94
N ALA A 78 -9.66 8.25 -0.62
CA ALA A 78 -10.27 7.12 0.06
C ALA A 78 -9.58 5.78 -0.23
N CYS A 79 -8.27 5.76 -0.47
CA CYS A 79 -7.55 4.54 -0.88
C CYS A 79 -7.61 3.41 0.16
N ASP A 80 -7.67 3.72 1.46
CA ASP A 80 -7.80 2.74 2.55
C ASP A 80 -9.13 1.95 2.48
N HIS A 81 -10.11 2.43 1.72
CA HIS A 81 -11.41 1.78 1.53
C HIS A 81 -11.51 1.04 0.18
N LEU A 82 -10.42 0.92 -0.56
CA LEU A 82 -10.38 0.27 -1.86
C LEU A 82 -9.63 -1.08 -1.80
N PRO A 83 -9.97 -2.04 -2.67
CA PRO A 83 -9.14 -3.23 -2.85
C PRO A 83 -7.71 -2.83 -3.23
N ALA A 84 -6.71 -3.54 -2.70
CA ALA A 84 -5.30 -3.14 -2.81
C ALA A 84 -4.83 -2.81 -4.26
N PRO A 85 -5.16 -3.59 -5.31
CA PRO A 85 -4.80 -3.24 -6.69
C PRO A 85 -5.39 -1.90 -7.15
N LEU A 86 -6.63 -1.60 -6.75
CA LEU A 86 -7.30 -0.34 -7.08
C LEU A 86 -6.75 0.81 -6.24
N ALA A 87 -6.48 0.58 -4.95
CA ALA A 87 -5.86 1.57 -4.06
C ALA A 87 -4.52 2.06 -4.61
N LEU A 88 -3.68 1.15 -5.10
CA LEU A 88 -2.39 1.46 -5.73
C LEU A 88 -2.55 2.45 -6.89
N VAL A 89 -3.40 2.13 -7.87
CA VAL A 89 -3.53 2.95 -9.09
C VAL A 89 -4.22 4.29 -8.81
N VAL A 90 -5.15 4.33 -7.85
CA VAL A 90 -5.81 5.55 -7.39
C VAL A 90 -4.82 6.46 -6.67
N PHE A 91 -4.03 5.91 -5.74
CA PHE A 91 -3.01 6.66 -5.01
C PHE A 91 -1.95 7.26 -5.94
N ASP A 92 -1.46 6.46 -6.89
CA ASP A 92 -0.48 6.94 -7.88
C ASP A 92 -1.03 8.10 -8.73
N THR A 93 -2.30 8.00 -9.13
CA THR A 93 -2.98 9.05 -9.90
C THR A 93 -3.22 10.30 -9.05
N ALA A 94 -3.64 10.14 -7.79
CA ALA A 94 -3.86 11.26 -6.88
C ALA A 94 -2.58 12.05 -6.68
N THR A 95 -1.45 11.36 -6.51
CA THR A 95 -0.12 11.94 -6.35
C THR A 95 0.35 12.69 -7.60
N ASN A 96 0.24 12.08 -8.78
CA ASN A 96 0.83 12.62 -10.01
C ASN A 96 -0.11 13.53 -10.81
N SER A 97 -1.41 13.42 -10.60
CA SER A 97 -2.43 14.12 -11.40
C SER A 97 -3.53 14.77 -10.56
N GLY A 98 -3.41 14.72 -9.23
CA GLY A 98 -4.31 15.34 -8.28
C GLY A 98 -5.48 14.44 -7.86
N VAL A 99 -5.91 14.61 -6.60
CA VAL A 99 -7.02 13.85 -5.99
C VAL A 99 -8.32 13.96 -6.78
N SER A 100 -8.70 15.16 -7.22
CA SER A 100 -9.95 15.37 -7.97
C SER A 100 -9.98 14.53 -9.26
N ARG A 101 -8.85 14.44 -9.96
CA ARG A 101 -8.75 13.64 -11.17
C ARG A 101 -8.83 12.14 -10.88
N ALA A 102 -8.14 11.69 -9.84
CA ALA A 102 -8.21 10.29 -9.40
C ALA A 102 -9.65 9.89 -9.06
N LEU A 103 -10.37 10.72 -8.30
CA LEU A 103 -11.78 10.50 -7.98
C LEU A 103 -12.68 10.52 -9.22
N GLY A 104 -12.40 11.40 -10.19
CA GLY A 104 -13.14 11.45 -11.46
C GLY A 104 -13.02 10.18 -12.31
N PHE A 105 -11.87 9.51 -12.30
CA PHE A 105 -11.72 8.19 -12.93
C PHE A 105 -12.37 7.08 -12.09
N LEU A 106 -12.22 7.15 -10.77
CA LEU A 106 -12.79 6.18 -9.82
C LEU A 106 -14.33 6.20 -9.79
N ALA A 107 -14.95 7.32 -10.15
CA ALA A 107 -16.39 7.43 -10.34
C ALA A 107 -16.88 6.69 -11.61
N GLN A 108 -16.02 6.55 -12.62
CA GLN A 108 -16.37 5.87 -13.88
C GLN A 108 -16.17 4.35 -13.81
N THR A 109 -15.24 3.88 -12.99
CA THR A 109 -14.98 2.44 -12.85
C THR A 109 -14.29 2.09 -11.54
N LYS A 110 -14.59 0.87 -11.04
CA LYS A 110 -13.86 0.21 -9.96
C LYS A 110 -12.92 -0.89 -10.46
N ASP A 111 -12.90 -1.15 -11.76
CA ASP A 111 -11.92 -2.05 -12.38
C ASP A 111 -10.60 -1.31 -12.54
N TRP A 112 -9.55 -1.80 -11.87
CA TRP A 112 -8.25 -1.12 -11.86
C TRP A 112 -7.58 -1.09 -13.24
N GLY A 113 -7.89 -2.07 -14.12
CA GLY A 113 -7.37 -2.12 -15.48
C GLY A 113 -7.97 -1.02 -16.35
N ARG A 114 -9.30 -0.92 -16.38
CA ARG A 114 -10.04 0.14 -17.05
C ARG A 114 -9.72 1.52 -16.46
N TYR A 115 -9.47 1.60 -15.16
CA TYR A 115 -9.02 2.83 -14.51
C TYR A 115 -7.68 3.31 -15.10
N LEU A 116 -6.71 2.40 -15.27
CA LEU A 116 -5.42 2.74 -15.88
C LEU A 116 -5.57 3.13 -17.36
N ASP A 117 -6.51 2.54 -18.11
CA ASP A 117 -6.80 2.94 -19.49
C ASP A 117 -7.31 4.38 -19.56
N LEU A 118 -8.26 4.76 -18.69
CA LEU A 118 -8.76 6.14 -18.59
C LEU A 118 -7.63 7.12 -18.25
N ARG A 119 -6.75 6.72 -17.34
CA ARG A 119 -5.58 7.52 -16.99
C ARG A 119 -4.63 7.69 -18.16
N LEU A 120 -4.30 6.63 -18.90
CA LEU A 120 -3.39 6.71 -20.03
C LEU A 120 -3.95 7.58 -21.15
N GLN A 121 -5.25 7.46 -21.44
CA GLN A 121 -5.94 8.33 -22.40
C GLN A 121 -5.86 9.81 -22.01
N PHE A 122 -6.00 10.13 -20.72
CA PHE A 122 -5.77 11.48 -20.24
C PHE A 122 -4.32 11.92 -20.44
N LEU A 123 -3.34 11.11 -20.05
CA LEU A 123 -1.94 11.48 -20.18
C LEU A 123 -1.59 11.76 -21.65
N GLN A 124 -2.14 10.98 -22.58
CA GLN A 124 -2.00 11.16 -24.03
C GLN A 124 -2.58 12.48 -24.56
N SER A 125 -3.58 13.06 -23.87
CA SER A 125 -4.17 14.35 -24.29
C SER A 125 -3.40 15.57 -23.79
N LEU A 126 -2.40 15.39 -22.92
CA LEU A 126 -1.58 16.49 -22.41
C LEU A 126 -0.62 17.00 -23.50
N SER A 127 -0.45 18.32 -23.58
CA SER A 127 0.48 18.96 -24.53
C SER A 127 1.93 18.51 -24.33
N SER A 128 2.31 18.18 -23.10
CA SER A 128 3.64 17.68 -22.74
C SER A 128 3.85 16.18 -23.01
N TRP A 129 2.85 15.48 -23.56
CA TRP A 129 2.95 14.07 -23.94
C TRP A 129 4.13 13.79 -24.88
N LYS A 130 4.41 14.70 -25.82
CA LYS A 130 5.53 14.57 -26.76
C LYS A 130 6.88 14.43 -26.05
N THR A 131 7.03 15.05 -24.88
CA THR A 131 8.27 15.05 -24.10
C THR A 131 8.33 13.89 -23.13
N PHE A 132 7.25 13.64 -22.38
CA PHE A 132 7.25 12.72 -21.23
C PHE A 132 6.49 11.41 -21.45
N GLY A 133 5.75 11.28 -22.56
CA GLY A 133 4.79 10.20 -22.79
C GLY A 133 5.39 8.80 -22.66
N ARG A 134 6.63 8.59 -23.14
CA ARG A 134 7.33 7.30 -22.97
C ARG A 134 7.51 6.90 -21.51
N GLY A 135 7.89 7.85 -20.65
CA GLY A 135 8.08 7.60 -19.23
C GLY A 135 6.75 7.35 -18.53
N TRP A 136 5.72 8.10 -18.89
CA TRP A 136 4.37 7.93 -18.36
C TRP A 136 3.73 6.59 -18.76
N THR A 137 3.86 6.16 -20.02
CA THR A 137 3.43 4.83 -20.46
C THR A 137 4.11 3.74 -19.64
N ARG A 138 5.45 3.82 -19.50
CA ARG A 138 6.21 2.84 -18.72
C ARG A 138 5.73 2.77 -17.26
N ARG A 139 5.42 3.92 -16.64
CA ARG A 139 4.87 3.95 -15.27
C ARG A 139 3.50 3.28 -15.19
N VAL A 140 2.61 3.54 -16.14
CA VAL A 140 1.29 2.89 -16.21
C VAL A 140 1.42 1.38 -16.38
N ASP A 141 2.35 0.92 -17.22
CA ASP A 141 2.61 -0.51 -17.42
C ASP A 141 3.16 -1.17 -16.15
N THR A 142 4.08 -0.52 -15.44
CA THR A 142 4.57 -0.99 -14.13
C THR A 142 3.43 -1.14 -13.12
N LEU A 143 2.52 -0.16 -13.04
CA LEU A 143 1.35 -0.24 -12.15
C LEU A 143 0.40 -1.36 -12.56
N ARG A 144 0.20 -1.59 -13.86
CA ARG A 144 -0.61 -2.69 -14.38
C ARG A 144 -0.03 -4.04 -13.94
N THR A 145 1.28 -4.25 -14.11
CA THR A 145 1.98 -5.45 -13.64
C THR A 145 1.81 -5.64 -12.14
N GLN A 146 2.01 -4.58 -11.35
CA GLN A 146 1.93 -4.65 -9.90
C GLN A 146 0.51 -4.93 -9.39
N ALA A 147 -0.49 -4.22 -9.92
CA ALA A 147 -1.89 -4.42 -9.58
C ALA A 147 -2.34 -5.84 -9.91
N GLN A 148 -1.93 -6.37 -11.07
CA GLN A 148 -2.19 -7.77 -11.45
C GLN A 148 -1.53 -8.76 -10.48
N GLN A 149 -0.27 -8.52 -10.10
CA GLN A 149 0.43 -9.36 -9.12
C GLN A 149 -0.31 -9.38 -7.77
N TRP A 150 -0.76 -8.23 -7.28
CA TRP A 150 -1.53 -8.12 -6.04
C TRP A 150 -2.89 -8.78 -6.14
N GLN A 151 -3.59 -8.63 -7.28
CA GLN A 151 -4.84 -9.33 -7.52
C GLN A 151 -4.63 -10.85 -7.52
N ASN A 152 -3.58 -11.34 -8.17
CA ASN A 152 -3.26 -12.77 -8.22
C ASN A 152 -2.84 -13.31 -6.84
N ALA A 153 -2.11 -12.52 -6.05
CA ALA A 153 -1.74 -12.86 -4.69
C ALA A 153 -2.96 -12.95 -3.77
N ALA A 154 -3.95 -12.04 -3.94
CA ALA A 154 -5.22 -12.10 -3.21
C ALA A 154 -6.13 -13.25 -3.67
N ALA A 155 -6.04 -13.66 -4.94
CA ALA A 155 -6.82 -14.76 -5.51
C ALA A 155 -6.23 -16.15 -5.22
N LYS A 156 -4.93 -16.24 -4.90
CA LYS A 156 -4.34 -17.46 -4.36
C LYS A 156 -4.77 -17.61 -2.89
N PRO A 157 -5.49 -18.68 -2.51
CA PRO A 157 -5.60 -18.99 -1.08
C PRO A 157 -4.18 -19.12 -0.54
N THR A 158 -3.91 -18.38 0.54
CA THR A 158 -2.66 -18.49 1.29
C THR A 158 -2.54 -19.91 1.80
N SER A 159 -1.66 -20.68 1.15
CA SER A 159 -1.38 -22.11 1.30
C SER A 159 -2.41 -23.07 0.68
N PRO A 160 -1.98 -24.20 0.06
CA PRO A 160 -2.88 -25.33 -0.15
C PRO A 160 -3.46 -25.77 1.22
N PRO A 161 -4.64 -26.42 1.26
CA PRO A 161 -5.05 -27.13 2.46
C PRO A 161 -3.88 -28.03 2.86
N ILE A 162 -3.32 -27.83 4.06
CA ILE A 162 -2.53 -28.90 4.66
C ILE A 162 -3.52 -30.04 4.80
N ASP A 163 -3.38 -31.09 3.99
CA ASP A 163 -4.11 -32.33 4.19
C ASP A 163 -3.56 -32.96 5.47
N VAL A 164 -4.09 -32.53 6.62
CA VAL A 164 -3.97 -33.25 7.87
C VAL A 164 -4.96 -34.41 7.83
N SER A 165 -4.66 -35.40 6.99
CA SER A 165 -5.16 -36.76 7.19
C SER A 165 -4.46 -37.29 8.45
N PHE A 166 -5.05 -37.03 9.62
CA PHE A 166 -4.62 -37.64 10.87
C PHE A 166 -4.84 -39.15 10.74
N PRO A 167 -3.80 -40.00 10.80
CA PRO A 167 -4.04 -41.35 11.28
C PRO A 167 -4.57 -41.22 12.70
N LEU A 168 -5.71 -41.87 12.97
CA LEU A 168 -6.23 -42.11 14.32
C LEU A 168 -5.22 -42.95 15.09
N THR A 169 -4.09 -42.36 15.51
CA THR A 169 -3.20 -42.77 16.60
C THR A 169 -2.00 -41.80 16.63
N THR A 170 -1.85 -41.09 17.75
CA THR A 170 -0.92 -39.97 18.03
C THR A 170 0.59 -40.29 17.94
N PRO A 171 1.43 -39.24 17.84
CA PRO A 171 2.18 -38.77 19.02
C PRO A 171 1.94 -37.27 19.33
N PRO A 172 2.31 -36.77 20.53
CA PRO A 172 2.07 -35.38 20.92
C PRO A 172 2.78 -34.39 20.00
N ILE A 173 2.03 -33.43 19.46
CA ILE A 173 2.58 -32.28 18.75
C ILE A 173 3.40 -31.47 19.77
N THR A 174 4.71 -31.39 19.56
CA THR A 174 5.55 -30.44 20.30
C THR A 174 5.46 -29.10 19.59
N VAL A 175 4.75 -28.15 20.19
CA VAL A 175 4.68 -26.76 19.74
C VAL A 175 6.02 -26.09 20.09
N GLN A 176 6.68 -25.48 19.12
CA GLN A 176 7.91 -24.71 19.37
C GLN A 176 7.58 -23.53 20.32
N GLN A 177 8.44 -23.26 21.30
CA GLN A 177 8.14 -22.46 22.50
C GLN A 177 7.71 -21.00 22.27
N ASP A 178 7.79 -20.47 21.04
CA ASP A 178 7.45 -19.08 20.70
C ASP A 178 6.27 -18.93 19.72
N HIS A 179 5.46 -19.97 19.52
CA HIS A 179 4.32 -19.93 18.59
C HIS A 179 2.99 -19.95 19.34
N ARG A 180 2.17 -18.92 19.14
CA ARG A 180 0.89 -18.78 19.85
C ARG A 180 -0.24 -19.52 19.16
N VAL A 181 -1.14 -20.10 19.94
CA VAL A 181 -2.34 -20.77 19.43
C VAL A 181 -3.58 -20.08 19.99
N MET A 182 -4.39 -19.55 19.09
CA MET A 182 -5.65 -18.88 19.39
C MET A 182 -6.81 -19.80 19.00
N LEU A 183 -7.68 -20.14 19.95
CA LEU A 183 -8.81 -21.05 19.73
C LEU A 183 -10.14 -20.32 19.93
N SER A 184 -11.13 -20.64 19.10
CA SER A 184 -12.49 -20.16 19.29
C SER A 184 -13.53 -21.18 18.88
N GLU A 185 -14.67 -21.19 19.57
CA GLU A 185 -15.91 -21.80 19.07
C GLU A 185 -16.63 -20.86 18.10
N ARG A 186 -17.60 -21.38 17.33
CA ARG A 186 -18.41 -20.58 16.40
C ARG A 186 -19.16 -19.47 17.16
N GLY A 187 -18.90 -18.21 16.80
CA GLY A 187 -19.53 -17.04 17.41
C GLY A 187 -18.89 -16.57 18.73
N ALA A 188 -17.91 -17.30 19.26
CA ALA A 188 -17.13 -16.89 20.43
C ALA A 188 -15.92 -16.00 20.03
N PRO A 189 -15.38 -15.21 20.97
CA PRO A 189 -14.07 -14.58 20.83
C PRO A 189 -12.94 -15.61 20.97
N PHE A 190 -11.82 -15.34 20.30
CA PHE A 190 -10.64 -16.20 20.40
C PHE A 190 -9.93 -16.08 21.75
N GLN A 191 -9.48 -17.22 22.25
CA GLN A 191 -8.73 -17.34 23.49
C GLN A 191 -7.33 -17.89 23.18
N ASP A 192 -6.33 -17.34 23.86
CA ASP A 192 -4.95 -17.84 23.78
C ASP A 192 -4.86 -19.14 24.59
N VAL A 193 -4.53 -20.23 23.91
CA VAL A 193 -4.35 -21.57 24.49
C VAL A 193 -2.91 -22.06 24.38
N SER A 194 -1.97 -21.15 24.11
CA SER A 194 -0.54 -21.46 24.00
C SER A 194 -0.04 -22.18 25.25
N GLY A 195 0.70 -23.28 25.07
CA GLY A 195 1.23 -24.10 26.17
C GLY A 195 0.18 -24.92 26.94
N SER A 196 -1.12 -24.80 26.61
CA SER A 196 -2.19 -25.56 27.23
C SER A 196 -2.54 -26.81 26.40
N LYS A 197 -2.80 -27.93 27.07
CA LYS A 197 -3.26 -29.15 26.38
C LYS A 197 -4.77 -29.05 26.13
N VAL A 198 -5.16 -28.69 24.91
CA VAL A 198 -6.57 -28.62 24.52
C VAL A 198 -6.99 -29.92 23.83
N THR A 199 -8.12 -30.49 24.27
CA THR A 199 -8.75 -31.64 23.61
C THR A 199 -10.00 -31.17 22.88
N ILE A 200 -10.00 -31.24 21.55
CA ILE A 200 -11.17 -30.91 20.73
C ILE A 200 -11.92 -32.22 20.46
N GLN A 201 -13.11 -32.38 21.05
CA GLN A 201 -13.93 -33.59 20.89
C GLN A 201 -15.02 -33.34 19.83
N ASN A 202 -15.11 -34.21 18.82
CA ASN A 202 -16.23 -34.33 17.87
C ASN A 202 -16.62 -33.09 17.05
N SER A 203 -15.69 -32.16 16.83
CA SER A 203 -15.96 -30.93 16.09
C SER A 203 -15.07 -30.81 14.85
N LYS A 204 -15.62 -30.23 13.78
CA LYS A 204 -14.80 -29.79 12.63
C LYS A 204 -13.93 -28.62 13.09
N ALA A 205 -12.66 -28.88 13.36
CA ALA A 205 -11.69 -27.83 13.60
C ALA A 205 -11.13 -27.33 12.25
N VAL A 206 -11.17 -26.02 12.04
CA VAL A 206 -10.65 -25.36 10.84
C VAL A 206 -9.63 -24.31 11.26
N VAL A 207 -8.44 -24.37 10.68
CA VAL A 207 -7.45 -23.29 10.82
C VAL A 207 -7.95 -22.10 10.02
N ILE A 208 -8.23 -20.99 10.71
CA ILE A 208 -8.70 -19.75 10.08
C ILE A 208 -7.53 -18.89 9.60
N ASN A 209 -6.39 -18.93 10.30
CA ASN A 209 -5.20 -18.17 9.93
C ASN A 209 -3.95 -18.81 10.55
N ALA A 210 -2.83 -18.78 9.84
CA ALA A 210 -1.52 -19.20 10.34
C ALA A 210 -0.44 -18.25 9.82
N THR A 211 0.30 -17.65 10.74
CA THR A 211 1.48 -16.81 10.46
C THR A 211 2.73 -17.52 10.98
N ARG A 212 3.88 -16.85 10.90
CA ARG A 212 5.11 -17.35 11.52
C ARG A 212 5.00 -17.40 13.06
N GLU A 213 4.16 -16.57 13.64
CA GLU A 213 4.09 -16.31 15.08
C GLU A 213 2.82 -16.87 15.72
N ASP A 214 1.70 -16.91 14.99
CA ASP A 214 0.40 -17.30 15.53
C ASP A 214 -0.35 -18.30 14.63
N THR A 215 -1.12 -19.20 15.25
CA THR A 215 -2.12 -20.04 14.59
C THR A 215 -3.50 -19.80 15.22
N TRP A 216 -4.51 -19.55 14.39
CA TRP A 216 -5.88 -19.28 14.79
C TRP A 216 -6.80 -20.41 14.33
N ILE A 217 -7.44 -21.08 15.27
CA ILE A 217 -8.24 -22.29 15.05
C ILE A 217 -9.68 -22.01 15.46
N ARG A 218 -10.63 -22.36 14.59
CA ARG A 218 -12.06 -22.33 14.88
C ARG A 218 -12.59 -23.74 14.97
N VAL A 219 -13.40 -23.97 15.99
CA VAL A 219 -14.05 -25.25 16.26
C VAL A 219 -15.56 -25.05 16.09
N ASP A 220 -16.17 -25.88 15.26
CA ASP A 220 -17.61 -25.92 15.01
C ASP A 220 -18.37 -26.85 15.95
#